data_AF-A0A953LK66-F1
#
_entry.id   AF-A0A953LK66-F1
#
_cell.length_a   1.000
_cell.length_b   1.000
_cell.length_c   1.000
_cell.angle_alpha   90.00
_cell.angle_beta   90.00
_cell.angle_gamma   90.00
#
_symmetry.space_group_name_H-M   'P 1'
#
loop_
_entity.id
_entity.type
_entity.pdbx_description
1 polymer ?
#
loop_
_entity_poly.entity_id
_entity_poly.type
_entity_poly.pdbx_seq_one_letter_code
_entity_poly.pdbx_strand_id
1 'polypeptide(L)' 'MLGAGTQSNPYIIQTPQDLHNVRNNLTAYYELANDIDMGSWGNFTPIGTSSTRFKGN' A
#
# COMPACT_ATOMS: atom_id res chain seq x y z
N MET A 1 -9.22 1.04 0.82
CA MET A 1 -8.60 -0.14 1.46
C MET A 1 -9.57 -0.76 2.44
N LEU A 2 -9.85 -2.05 2.28
CA LEU A 2 -10.54 -2.88 3.27
C LEU A 2 -9.53 -3.39 4.30
N GLY A 3 -10.01 -3.82 5.48
CA GLY A 3 -9.16 -4.31 6.57
C GLY A 3 -8.69 -3.23 7.54
N ALA A 4 -8.00 -3.64 8.60
CA ALA A 4 -7.58 -2.76 9.70
C ALA A 4 -6.07 -2.47 9.73
N GLY A 5 -5.30 -3.09 8.84
CA GLY A 5 -3.84 -2.96 8.79
C GLY A 5 -3.11 -3.71 9.91
N THR A 6 -3.76 -4.67 10.56
CA THR A 6 -3.17 -5.56 11.56
C THR A 6 -2.81 -6.90 10.93
N GLN A 7 -1.98 -7.71 11.59
CA GLN A 7 -1.58 -9.02 11.07
C GLN A 7 -2.78 -9.96 10.80
N SER A 8 -3.78 -9.95 11.68
CA SER A 8 -4.99 -10.77 11.53
C SER A 8 -6.04 -10.16 10.60
N ASN A 9 -5.87 -8.90 10.19
CA ASN A 9 -6.79 -8.17 9.32
C ASN A 9 -6.03 -7.11 8.51
N PRO A 10 -5.20 -7.53 7.53
CA PRO A 10 -4.33 -6.65 6.77
C PRO A 10 -5.15 -5.69 5.88
N TYR A 11 -4.55 -4.58 5.47
CA TYR A 11 -5.15 -3.75 4.43
C TYR A 11 -5.11 -4.50 3.09
N ILE A 12 -6.28 -4.68 2.49
CA ILE A 12 -6.41 -5.32 1.18
C ILE A 12 -6.25 -4.26 0.08
N ILE A 13 -5.27 -4.48 -0.79
CA ILE A 13 -4.94 -3.64 -1.93
C ILE A 13 -5.52 -4.29 -3.19
N GLN A 14 -6.47 -3.60 -3.83
CA GLN A 14 -7.17 -4.10 -5.03
C GLN A 14 -7.12 -3.13 -6.20
N THR A 15 -6.83 -1.86 -5.91
CA THR A 15 -6.80 -0.77 -6.90
C THR A 15 -5.48 -0.01 -6.87
N PRO A 16 -5.12 0.69 -7.96
CA PRO A 16 -4.00 1.64 -7.97
C PRO A 16 -4.08 2.70 -6.85
N GLN A 17 -5.29 3.15 -6.52
CA GLN A 17 -5.54 4.09 -5.43
C GLN A 17 -5.24 3.47 -4.05
N ASP A 18 -5.56 2.19 -3.84
CA ASP A 18 -5.20 1.50 -2.60
C ASP A 18 -3.68 1.38 -2.46
N LEU A 19 -2.99 1.02 -3.55
CA LEU A 19 -1.51 0.97 -3.55
C LEU A 19 -0.90 2.35 -3.25
N HIS A 20 -1.49 3.42 -3.80
CA HIS A 20 -1.13 4.78 -3.43
C HIS A 20 -1.33 5.02 -1.92
N ASN A 21 -2.48 4.62 -1.36
CA ASN A 21 -2.83 4.85 0.03
C ASN A 21 -1.96 4.11 1.07
N VAL A 22 -1.15 3.14 0.67
CA VAL A 22 -0.13 2.49 1.53
C VAL A 22 0.78 3.52 2.21
N ARG A 23 1.06 4.66 1.54
CA ARG A 23 1.87 5.76 2.10
C ARG A 23 1.31 6.38 3.38
N ASN A 24 0.03 6.17 3.67
CA ASN A 24 -0.63 6.72 4.85
C ASN A 24 -0.32 5.93 6.13
N ASN A 25 0.19 4.69 6.02
CA ASN A 25 0.60 3.90 7.18
C ASN A 25 1.76 2.95 6.84
N LEU A 26 2.99 3.46 6.90
CA LEU A 26 4.20 2.74 6.47
C LEU A 26 4.55 1.48 7.29
N THR A 27 3.81 1.20 8.37
CA THR A 27 4.05 0.08 9.30
C THR A 27 2.90 -0.90 9.41
N ALA A 28 1.83 -0.74 8.62
CA ALA A 28 0.72 -1.70 8.63
C ALA A 28 1.04 -2.99 7.85
N TYR A 29 0.16 -3.97 7.99
CA TYR A 29 0.14 -5.20 7.20
C TYR A 29 -0.69 -5.00 5.93
N TYR A 30 -0.23 -5.56 4.82
CA TYR A 30 -0.81 -5.35 3.49
C TYR A 30 -0.86 -6.65 2.70
N GLU A 31 -1.92 -6.85 1.93
CA GLU A 31 -2.08 -7.99 1.03
C GLU A 31 -2.64 -7.55 -0.32
N LEU A 32 -2.08 -8.09 -1.42
CA LEU A 32 -2.61 -7.87 -2.76
C LEU A 32 -3.75 -8.87 -3.01
N ALA A 33 -4.94 -8.38 -3.37
CA ALA A 33 -6.02 -9.28 -3.78
C ALA A 33 -5.94 -9.68 -5.27
N ASN A 34 -5.24 -8.87 -6.06
CA ASN A 34 -5.09 -9.02 -7.50
C ASN A 34 -3.89 -8.22 -8.01
N ASP A 35 -3.51 -8.47 -9.26
CA ASP A 35 -2.53 -7.65 -9.96
C ASP A 35 -3.01 -6.20 -10.04
N ILE A 36 -2.08 -5.26 -9.83
CA ILE A 36 -2.36 -3.83 -9.88
C ILE A 36 -1.66 -3.23 -11.09
N ASP A 37 -2.43 -2.80 -12.08
CA ASP A 37 -1.91 -2.07 -13.22
C ASP A 37 -1.73 -0.58 -12.88
N MET A 38 -0.47 -0.16 -12.78
CA MET A 38 -0.07 1.23 -12.52
C MET A 38 0.24 2.02 -13.81
N GLY A 39 0.06 1.42 -14.99
CA GLY A 39 0.42 2.04 -16.27
C GLY A 39 -0.29 3.36 -16.56
N SER A 40 -1.54 3.49 -16.11
CA SER A 40 -2.34 4.73 -16.25
C SER A 40 -2.25 5.66 -15.03
N TRP A 41 -1.53 5.27 -13.97
CA TRP A 41 -1.38 6.07 -12.76
C TRP A 41 -0.51 7.32 -12.98
N GLY A 42 0.34 7.29 -14.00
CA GLY A 42 1.32 8.34 -14.28
C GLY A 42 2.53 8.24 -13.36
N ASN A 43 2.85 9.32 -12.64
CA ASN A 43 4.05 9.39 -11.81
C ASN A 43 3.85 8.67 -10.47
N PHE A 44 4.10 7.35 -10.46
CA PHE A 44 4.24 6.63 -9.20
C PHE A 44 5.46 7.15 -8.42
N THR A 45 5.20 7.72 -7.25
CA THR A 45 6.24 8.06 -6.29
C THR A 45 6.49 6.87 -5.36
N PRO A 46 7.75 6.57 -5.01
CA PRO A 46 8.07 5.53 -4.03
C PRO A 46 7.25 5.67 -2.74
N ILE A 47 6.89 4.53 -2.15
CA ILE A 47 6.20 4.49 -0.87
C ILE A 47 7.24 4.69 0.23
N GLY A 48 7.06 5.77 1.00
CA GLY A 48 8.04 6.21 1.99
C GLY A 48 9.19 7.00 1.37
N THR A 49 10.13 7.38 2.22
CA THR A 49 11.32 8.17 1.87
C THR A 49 12.56 7.57 2.53
N SER A 50 13.72 8.18 2.29
CA SER A 50 14.97 7.81 2.98
C SER A 50 14.91 8.03 4.49
N SER A 51 14.16 9.05 4.96
CA SER A 51 13.97 9.35 6.39
C SER A 51 12.79 8.58 7.00
N THR A 52 11.71 8.40 6.24
CA THR A 52 10.50 7.67 6.64
C THR A 52 10.27 6.47 5.74
N ARG A 53 11.04 5.40 5.99
CA ARG A 53 11.00 4.19 5.16
C ARG A 53 9.69 3.44 5.31
N PHE A 54 9.22 2.86 4.21
CA PHE A 54 8.27 1.76 4.27
C PHE A 54 8.90 0.61 5.06
N LYS A 55 8.19 0.15 6.09
CA LYS A 55 8.59 -1.03 6.85
C LYS A 55 7.78 -2.22 6.39
N GLY A 56 6.46 -2.04 6.28
CA GLY A 56 5.53 -3.17 6.17
C GLY A 56 5.69 -4.15 7.34
N ASN A 57 4.75 -5.04 7.54
CA ASN A 57 4.92 -6.19 8.43
C ASN A 57 4.20 -7.42 7.86
#